data_AF-A0A4Q4XG95-F1
#
_entry.id   AF-A0A4Q4XG95-F1
#
_cell.length_a   1.000
_cell.length_b   1.000
_cell.length_c   1.000
_cell.angle_alpha   90.00
_cell.angle_beta   90.00
_cell.angle_gamma   90.00
#
_symmetry.space_group_name_H-M   'P 1'
#
loop_
_entity.id
_entity.type
_entity.pdbx_description
1 polymer ?
#
loop_
_entity_poly.entity_id
_entity_poly.type
_entity_poly.pdbx_seq_one_letter_code
_entity_poly.pdbx_strand_id
1 'polypeptide(L)'
;MCRFLVYRGTDEILLSKLITDPTHSILRQSYDSRLRLDTRRGPTNPDGYGVGWYTDPKLGAEPCIFKSTTPVWNCSNLPRIASKTASRLIFGHVRATTEGSLSEDNCHPFCHGSLMWMHNGGLGGWKYIKRRLGERLHDKWYLNVQGGTDSEWAFALFLDRLERLGSDPSSMPEKGFGPTVLRKAVLQTIEVINELTSSIPERIVQSENVDTRSLLNFAVSDGHSVICTRYVSSKTDEAASLYFSSGTQWEARSSAGKDCDYQMDRRDKGAGIVLVASEPLTFEREKWVNVPTNSILTIHGQTVMVHPINDGFSEPDPYHRRSSAFAQTKGLTTNEKAAARVASPLATPATEIENHRLFPAPIIPTSAGRTRAFDPGSLHARSRTALSIMQPAPSVSISRSVSPSPPLPQRPNLVLKSPSQGNIKKKRRSLTVGEHPHPAEYADGDFQLPESPIMSLATRSDVGTSEKAARILGIGAF
;
A
#
# COMPACT_ATOMS: atom_id res chain seq x y z
N MET A 1 3.78 7.23 5.06
CA MET A 1 3.66 5.88 4.49
C MET A 1 2.24 5.63 4.07
N CYS A 2 2.06 4.91 2.97
CA CYS A 2 0.82 4.76 2.23
C CYS A 2 -0.31 4.05 3.00
N ARG A 3 -1.50 3.97 2.40
CA ARG A 3 -2.58 3.05 2.79
C ARG A 3 -3.17 2.40 1.55
N PHE A 4 -3.59 1.14 1.68
CA PHE A 4 -4.34 0.45 0.63
C PHE A 4 -5.60 -0.25 1.14
N LEU A 5 -6.48 -0.51 0.17
CA LEU A 5 -7.73 -1.23 0.27
C LEU A 5 -7.82 -2.22 -0.92
N VAL A 6 -8.31 -3.42 -0.66
CA VAL A 6 -8.76 -4.40 -1.64
C VAL A 6 -10.20 -4.79 -1.33
N TYR A 7 -11.03 -4.89 -2.36
CA TYR A 7 -12.32 -5.56 -2.35
C TYR A 7 -12.31 -6.72 -3.35
N ARG A 8 -12.93 -7.84 -2.95
CA ARG A 8 -13.29 -8.96 -3.81
C ARG A 8 -14.70 -9.43 -3.46
N GLY A 9 -15.61 -9.49 -4.43
CA GLY A 9 -16.97 -9.99 -4.23
C GLY A 9 -17.48 -10.92 -5.34
N THR A 10 -18.57 -11.63 -5.04
CA THR A 10 -19.43 -12.34 -6.01
C THR A 10 -20.08 -11.37 -6.99
N ASP A 11 -20.50 -10.22 -6.47
CA ASP A 11 -21.27 -9.21 -7.17
C ASP A 11 -20.47 -7.93 -7.34
N GLU A 12 -20.89 -7.08 -8.28
CA GLU A 12 -20.25 -5.80 -8.49
C GLU A 12 -20.78 -4.77 -7.49
N ILE A 13 -19.87 -4.00 -6.90
CA ILE A 13 -20.24 -2.79 -6.14
C ILE A 13 -19.66 -1.55 -6.78
N LEU A 14 -20.37 -0.43 -6.62
CA LEU A 14 -19.84 0.89 -6.98
C LEU A 14 -18.56 1.16 -6.20
N LEU A 15 -17.56 1.71 -6.89
CA LEU A 15 -16.31 2.18 -6.29
C LEU A 15 -16.57 3.18 -5.15
N SER A 16 -17.65 3.97 -5.22
CA SER A 16 -18.00 4.95 -4.17
C SER A 16 -18.18 4.30 -2.79
N LYS A 17 -18.78 3.09 -2.74
CA LYS A 17 -19.01 2.31 -1.51
C LYS A 17 -17.72 1.94 -0.77
N LEU A 18 -16.57 2.10 -1.40
CA LEU A 18 -15.25 1.80 -0.85
C LEU A 18 -14.39 3.07 -0.72
N ILE A 19 -14.39 3.88 -1.78
CA ILE A 19 -13.42 4.95 -1.98
C ILE A 19 -13.86 6.25 -1.31
N THR A 20 -15.16 6.57 -1.33
CA THR A 20 -15.69 7.87 -0.89
C THR A 20 -16.65 7.75 0.29
N ASP A 21 -17.57 6.80 0.24
CA ASP A 21 -18.80 6.83 1.05
C ASP A 21 -18.64 6.33 2.51
N PRO A 22 -17.79 5.33 2.84
CA PRO A 22 -17.55 4.92 4.22
C PRO A 22 -16.97 6.03 5.09
N THR A 23 -17.35 6.08 6.37
CA THR A 23 -16.92 7.17 7.28
C THR A 23 -15.40 7.21 7.47
N HIS A 24 -14.72 6.07 7.32
CA HIS A 24 -13.25 5.97 7.30
C HIS A 24 -12.74 5.39 5.96
N SER A 25 -13.34 5.83 4.85
CA SER A 25 -12.96 5.49 3.47
C SER A 25 -11.49 5.78 3.15
N ILE A 26 -10.96 5.23 2.05
CA ILE A 26 -9.56 5.50 1.65
C ILE A 26 -9.33 6.99 1.35
N LEU A 27 -10.35 7.70 0.84
CA LEU A 27 -10.33 9.15 0.70
C LEU A 27 -10.23 9.84 2.07
N ARG A 28 -10.95 9.37 3.10
CA ARG A 28 -10.80 9.92 4.46
C ARG A 28 -9.42 9.65 5.04
N GLN A 29 -8.92 8.42 4.90
CA GLN A 29 -7.58 8.02 5.36
C GLN A 29 -6.46 8.85 4.69
N SER A 30 -6.69 9.46 3.54
CA SER A 30 -5.70 10.34 2.90
C SER A 30 -5.41 11.65 3.64
N TYR A 31 -6.33 12.15 4.48
CA TYR A 31 -6.10 13.39 5.25
C TYR A 31 -6.43 13.28 6.74
N ASP A 32 -7.08 12.19 7.15
CA ASP A 32 -7.42 11.80 8.52
C ASP A 32 -7.09 10.31 8.69
N SER A 33 -5.82 9.91 8.49
CA SER A 33 -5.32 8.58 8.86
C SER A 33 -5.34 8.43 10.39
N ARG A 34 -6.44 7.97 10.98
CA ARG A 34 -6.63 7.97 12.43
C ARG A 34 -5.71 7.04 13.20
N LEU A 35 -5.16 6.02 12.55
CA LEU A 35 -4.14 5.21 13.19
C LEU A 35 -2.75 5.89 13.12
N ARG A 36 -2.45 6.79 12.18
CA ARG A 36 -1.10 7.35 11.99
C ARG A 36 -0.57 8.11 13.21
N LEU A 37 0.41 7.52 13.89
CA LEU A 37 1.08 8.05 15.10
C LEU A 37 2.27 9.00 14.81
N ASP A 38 2.70 9.15 13.56
CA ASP A 38 3.76 10.07 13.16
C ASP A 38 3.27 11.52 13.12
N THR A 39 3.60 12.29 14.16
CA THR A 39 3.26 13.71 14.29
C THR A 39 4.11 14.64 13.41
N ARG A 40 5.21 14.17 12.80
CA ARG A 40 6.17 15.05 12.10
C ARG A 40 5.71 15.43 10.68
N ARG A 41 4.97 14.54 10.02
CA ARG A 41 4.44 14.74 8.65
C ARG A 41 2.92 14.90 8.62
N GLY A 42 2.26 14.93 9.78
CA GLY A 42 0.80 15.01 9.91
C GLY A 42 0.06 13.71 9.51
N PRO A 43 -1.28 13.68 9.66
CA PRO A 43 -2.11 12.51 9.39
C PRO A 43 -2.38 12.26 7.89
N THR A 44 -1.63 12.90 6.98
CA THR A 44 -1.97 12.97 5.56
C THR A 44 -1.08 12.10 4.67
N ASN A 45 -1.65 11.72 3.52
CA ASN A 45 -1.05 11.01 2.40
C ASN A 45 -1.34 11.85 1.13
N PRO A 46 -0.60 12.97 0.93
CA PRO A 46 -0.89 13.96 -0.11
C PRO A 46 -0.27 13.61 -1.48
N ASP A 47 0.65 12.65 -1.53
CA ASP A 47 1.61 12.46 -2.62
C ASP A 47 1.07 11.64 -3.81
N GLY A 48 -0.25 11.66 -3.98
CA GLY A 48 -1.01 10.96 -5.01
C GLY A 48 -1.87 9.81 -4.49
N TYR A 49 -2.65 9.24 -5.40
CA TYR A 49 -3.53 8.11 -5.17
C TYR A 49 -3.69 7.30 -6.46
N GLY A 50 -4.26 6.11 -6.34
CA GLY A 50 -4.81 5.40 -7.47
C GLY A 50 -5.90 4.41 -7.08
N VAL A 51 -6.77 4.12 -8.04
CA VAL A 51 -7.81 3.11 -7.95
C VAL A 51 -7.70 2.26 -9.20
N GLY A 52 -7.64 0.94 -9.01
CA GLY A 52 -7.62 -0.03 -10.09
C GLY A 52 -8.76 -1.02 -9.95
N TRP A 53 -9.39 -1.43 -11.04
CA TRP A 53 -10.50 -2.38 -11.00
C TRP A 53 -10.54 -3.24 -12.26
N TYR A 54 -10.93 -4.50 -12.09
CA TYR A 54 -11.22 -5.36 -13.25
C TYR A 54 -12.58 -5.00 -13.83
N THR A 55 -12.69 -5.06 -15.14
CA THR A 55 -13.92 -4.67 -15.86
C THR A 55 -14.69 -5.92 -16.34
N ASP A 56 -15.76 -5.71 -17.09
CA ASP A 56 -16.47 -6.80 -17.78
C ASP A 56 -15.49 -7.52 -18.72
N PRO A 57 -15.37 -8.87 -18.68
CA PRO A 57 -14.42 -9.63 -19.50
C PRO A 57 -14.43 -9.33 -21.00
N LYS A 58 -15.55 -8.82 -21.55
CA LYS A 58 -15.63 -8.37 -22.96
C LYS A 58 -14.73 -7.19 -23.31
N LEU A 59 -14.20 -6.48 -22.30
CA LEU A 59 -13.28 -5.36 -22.44
C LEU A 59 -11.80 -5.78 -22.29
N GLY A 60 -11.54 -7.06 -22.00
CA GLY A 60 -10.20 -7.61 -21.79
C GLY A 60 -9.97 -8.10 -20.35
N ALA A 61 -8.87 -8.81 -20.14
CA ALA A 61 -8.44 -9.31 -18.82
C ALA A 61 -7.66 -8.28 -18.00
N GLU A 62 -7.26 -7.16 -18.62
CA GLU A 62 -6.46 -6.11 -18.00
C GLU A 62 -7.31 -5.26 -17.02
N PRO A 63 -6.77 -4.84 -15.87
CA PRO A 63 -7.44 -3.92 -14.97
C PRO A 63 -7.44 -2.50 -15.56
N CYS A 64 -8.54 -1.77 -15.37
CA CYS A 64 -8.55 -0.33 -15.61
C CYS A 64 -7.90 0.39 -14.41
N ILE A 65 -6.97 1.30 -14.67
CA ILE A 65 -6.19 2.03 -13.66
C ILE A 65 -6.45 3.53 -13.77
N PHE A 66 -6.87 4.16 -12.68
CA PHE A 66 -6.98 5.61 -12.55
C PHE A 66 -6.10 6.10 -11.40
N LYS A 67 -4.99 6.76 -11.73
CA LYS A 67 -3.98 7.26 -10.79
C LYS A 67 -3.73 8.75 -10.99
N SER A 68 -3.25 9.45 -9.96
CA SER A 68 -2.81 10.84 -10.05
C SER A 68 -1.86 11.22 -8.93
N THR A 69 -0.96 12.16 -9.18
CA THR A 69 -0.10 12.80 -8.17
C THR A 69 -0.82 13.82 -7.30
N THR A 70 -2.02 14.24 -7.69
CA THR A 70 -2.81 15.20 -6.90
C THR A 70 -3.29 14.56 -5.58
N PRO A 71 -3.38 15.32 -4.47
CA PRO A 71 -4.01 14.83 -3.25
C PRO A 71 -5.45 14.42 -3.54
N VAL A 72 -5.88 13.23 -3.10
CA VAL A 72 -7.15 12.63 -3.53
C VAL A 72 -8.38 13.48 -3.20
N TRP A 73 -8.34 14.27 -2.11
CA TRP A 73 -9.41 15.20 -1.72
C TRP A 73 -9.58 16.38 -2.68
N ASN A 74 -8.56 16.70 -3.50
CA ASN A 74 -8.64 17.73 -4.54
C ASN A 74 -9.13 17.17 -5.88
N CYS A 75 -9.34 15.85 -6.02
CA CYS A 75 -9.78 15.26 -7.29
C CYS A 75 -11.31 15.36 -7.46
N SER A 76 -11.77 16.32 -8.28
CA SER A 76 -13.18 16.43 -8.69
C SER A 76 -13.67 15.34 -9.66
N ASN A 77 -12.76 14.54 -10.22
CA ASN A 77 -13.09 13.43 -11.11
C ASN A 77 -13.42 12.15 -10.34
N LEU A 78 -12.70 11.87 -9.25
CA LEU A 78 -12.80 10.59 -8.55
C LEU A 78 -14.22 10.28 -8.03
N PRO A 79 -14.96 11.20 -7.36
CA PRO A 79 -16.34 10.92 -6.96
C PRO A 79 -17.29 10.68 -8.14
N ARG A 80 -17.04 11.31 -9.30
CA ARG A 80 -17.85 11.16 -10.52
C ARG A 80 -17.63 9.79 -11.17
N ILE A 81 -16.38 9.33 -11.21
CA ILE A 81 -16.02 7.98 -11.66
C ILE A 81 -16.56 6.95 -10.65
N ALA A 82 -16.27 7.13 -9.36
CA ALA A 82 -16.59 6.17 -8.32
C ALA A 82 -18.10 5.90 -8.16
N SER A 83 -18.95 6.90 -8.42
CA SER A 83 -20.41 6.77 -8.37
C SER A 83 -21.06 6.17 -9.64
N LYS A 84 -20.26 5.88 -10.68
CA LYS A 84 -20.74 5.31 -11.97
C LYS A 84 -19.98 4.08 -12.45
N THR A 85 -18.89 3.72 -11.78
CA THR A 85 -18.11 2.52 -12.07
C THR A 85 -18.37 1.47 -10.99
N ALA A 86 -18.64 0.23 -11.39
CA ALA A 86 -18.78 -0.93 -10.52
C ALA A 86 -17.79 -2.03 -10.90
N SER A 87 -17.41 -2.88 -9.95
CA SER A 87 -16.54 -4.04 -10.21
C SER A 87 -16.62 -5.08 -9.08
N ARG A 88 -16.28 -6.33 -9.42
CA ARG A 88 -16.12 -7.47 -8.49
C ARG A 88 -14.75 -7.50 -7.80
N LEU A 89 -13.77 -6.72 -8.25
CA LEU A 89 -12.42 -6.70 -7.70
C LEU A 89 -11.78 -5.33 -7.88
N ILE A 90 -11.60 -4.62 -6.76
CA ILE A 90 -11.18 -3.21 -6.72
C ILE A 90 -9.99 -3.06 -5.78
N PHE A 91 -8.95 -2.39 -6.23
CA PHE A 91 -7.79 -1.95 -5.47
C PHE A 91 -7.87 -0.42 -5.31
N GLY A 92 -7.58 0.09 -4.13
CA GLY A 92 -7.48 1.53 -3.86
C GLY A 92 -6.26 1.84 -3.01
N HIS A 93 -5.51 2.89 -3.36
CA HIS A 93 -4.25 3.24 -2.70
C HIS A 93 -4.08 4.76 -2.56
N VAL A 94 -3.54 5.21 -1.44
CA VAL A 94 -3.14 6.61 -1.22
C VAL A 94 -1.68 6.67 -0.79
N ARG A 95 -0.89 7.49 -1.49
CA ARG A 95 0.57 7.56 -1.39
C ARG A 95 1.02 8.60 -0.37
N ALA A 96 2.05 8.24 0.39
CA ALA A 96 2.84 9.19 1.17
C ALA A 96 4.33 8.89 0.94
N THR A 97 5.04 9.81 0.30
CA THR A 97 6.36 9.60 -0.31
C THR A 97 7.42 9.21 0.72
N THR A 98 8.02 8.06 0.51
CA THR A 98 9.33 7.65 1.04
C THR A 98 10.40 7.73 -0.04
N GLU A 99 10.09 7.20 -1.22
CA GLU A 99 10.99 7.07 -2.36
C GLU A 99 10.33 7.56 -3.66
N GLY A 100 11.17 7.92 -4.64
CA GLY A 100 10.77 8.38 -5.97
C GLY A 100 10.23 9.82 -6.01
N SER A 101 10.24 10.42 -7.21
CA SER A 101 9.69 11.74 -7.47
C SER A 101 8.16 11.78 -7.34
N LEU A 102 7.57 12.98 -7.43
CA LEU A 102 6.13 13.14 -7.62
C LEU A 102 5.78 12.89 -9.10
N SER A 103 5.69 11.62 -9.50
CA SER A 103 5.16 11.17 -10.80
C SER A 103 3.99 10.21 -10.59
N GLU A 104 3.08 10.14 -11.57
CA GLU A 104 2.01 9.14 -11.60
C GLU A 104 2.59 7.73 -11.73
N ASP A 105 3.79 7.57 -12.29
CA ASP A 105 4.49 6.27 -12.36
C ASP A 105 4.91 5.76 -10.97
N ASN A 106 5.06 6.65 -10.00
CA ASN A 106 5.32 6.27 -8.61
C ASN A 106 4.03 6.05 -7.80
N CYS A 107 2.85 6.15 -8.43
CA CYS A 107 1.54 5.97 -7.80
C CYS A 107 0.98 4.58 -8.08
N HIS A 108 0.68 3.86 -7.01
CA HIS A 108 0.00 2.57 -7.05
C HIS A 108 -1.48 2.71 -7.45
N PRO A 109 -2.15 1.64 -7.94
CA PRO A 109 -1.58 0.33 -8.25
C PRO A 109 -0.74 0.31 -9.53
N PHE A 110 0.26 -0.58 -9.57
CA PHE A 110 0.99 -0.96 -10.78
C PHE A 110 0.27 -2.09 -11.51
N CYS A 111 0.50 -2.26 -12.81
CA CYS A 111 -0.09 -3.34 -13.60
C CYS A 111 0.84 -3.88 -14.70
N HIS A 112 0.64 -5.14 -15.07
CA HIS A 112 1.24 -5.78 -16.25
C HIS A 112 0.27 -6.86 -16.77
N GLY A 113 -0.34 -6.66 -17.94
CA GLY A 113 -1.41 -7.51 -18.42
C GLY A 113 -2.56 -7.62 -17.39
N SER A 114 -2.99 -8.84 -17.07
CA SER A 114 -4.03 -9.08 -16.06
C SER A 114 -3.55 -8.95 -14.61
N LEU A 115 -2.25 -8.67 -14.36
CA LEU A 115 -1.70 -8.56 -13.00
C LEU A 115 -1.78 -7.12 -12.49
N MET A 116 -2.25 -6.95 -11.24
CA MET A 116 -2.29 -5.67 -10.54
C MET A 116 -1.59 -5.76 -9.18
N TRP A 117 -0.76 -4.77 -8.83
CA TRP A 117 0.13 -4.80 -7.66
C TRP A 117 0.08 -3.52 -6.81
N MET A 118 0.09 -3.69 -5.49
CA MET A 118 0.21 -2.63 -4.48
C MET A 118 1.24 -2.99 -3.41
N HIS A 119 1.89 -1.96 -2.86
CA HIS A 119 2.76 -2.07 -1.70
C HIS A 119 2.45 -0.97 -0.68
N ASN A 120 2.38 -1.35 0.60
CA ASN A 120 2.42 -0.42 1.73
C ASN A 120 3.57 -0.81 2.67
N GLY A 121 4.67 -0.08 2.58
CA GLY A 121 5.90 -0.47 3.23
C GLY A 121 7.11 0.15 2.56
N GLY A 122 8.26 -0.48 2.74
CA GLY A 122 9.53 -0.07 2.16
C GLY A 122 10.57 -1.18 2.25
N LEU A 123 11.45 -1.26 1.25
CA LEU A 123 12.54 -2.24 1.22
C LEU A 123 13.74 -1.72 2.04
N GLY A 124 14.23 -2.54 2.97
CA GLY A 124 15.38 -2.25 3.82
C GLY A 124 16.65 -2.02 2.99
N GLY A 125 17.45 -1.02 3.36
CA GLY A 125 18.72 -0.73 2.68
C GLY A 125 18.61 -0.44 1.18
N TRP A 126 17.48 0.08 0.69
CA TRP A 126 17.16 0.27 -0.75
C TRP A 126 18.33 0.78 -1.61
N LYS A 127 19.04 1.82 -1.14
CA LYS A 127 20.26 2.41 -1.74
C LYS A 127 21.32 1.37 -2.14
N TYR A 128 21.47 0.27 -1.38
CA TYR A 128 22.50 -0.76 -1.55
C TYR A 128 22.01 -2.04 -2.23
N ILE A 129 20.70 -2.24 -2.33
CA ILE A 129 20.12 -3.41 -2.98
C ILE A 129 19.63 -3.11 -4.39
N LYS A 130 19.22 -1.87 -4.73
CA LYS A 130 18.62 -1.52 -6.03
C LYS A 130 19.40 -2.06 -7.23
N ARG A 131 20.71 -1.80 -7.29
CA ARG A 131 21.58 -2.28 -8.39
C ARG A 131 21.59 -3.80 -8.48
N ARG A 132 21.80 -4.47 -7.35
CA ARG A 132 21.89 -5.94 -7.25
C ARG A 132 20.54 -6.64 -7.47
N LEU A 133 19.43 -5.96 -7.18
CA LEU A 133 18.09 -6.41 -7.55
C LEU A 133 17.92 -6.35 -9.07
N GLY A 134 18.31 -5.24 -9.71
CA GLY A 134 18.29 -5.10 -11.17
C GLY A 134 19.14 -6.17 -11.88
N GLU A 135 20.34 -6.47 -11.36
CA GLU A 135 21.23 -7.56 -11.83
C GLU A 135 20.60 -8.97 -11.71
N ARG A 136 19.50 -9.15 -10.95
CA ARG A 136 18.76 -10.43 -10.81
C ARG A 136 17.49 -10.53 -11.68
N LEU A 137 17.10 -9.47 -12.37
CA LEU A 137 15.93 -9.48 -13.28
C LEU A 137 16.35 -9.91 -14.69
N HIS A 138 15.47 -10.59 -15.43
CA HIS A 138 15.60 -10.62 -16.90
C HIS A 138 15.34 -9.22 -17.49
N ASP A 139 16.02 -8.91 -18.59
CA ASP A 139 16.01 -7.59 -19.26
C ASP A 139 14.60 -7.02 -19.46
N LYS A 140 13.63 -7.85 -19.88
CA LYS A 140 12.25 -7.38 -20.09
C LYS A 140 11.58 -6.83 -18.83
N TRP A 141 11.87 -7.38 -17.65
CA TRP A 141 11.31 -6.88 -16.39
C TRP A 141 12.08 -5.68 -15.87
N TYR A 142 13.40 -5.63 -16.11
CA TYR A 142 14.23 -4.46 -15.83
C TYR A 142 13.77 -3.24 -16.65
N LEU A 143 13.56 -3.42 -17.95
CA LEU A 143 13.17 -2.37 -18.91
C LEU A 143 11.71 -1.92 -18.75
N ASN A 144 10.84 -2.74 -18.15
CA ASN A 144 9.45 -2.36 -17.89
C ASN A 144 9.29 -1.36 -16.74
N VAL A 145 10.28 -1.19 -15.86
CA VAL A 145 10.22 -0.20 -14.76
C VAL A 145 10.26 1.23 -15.31
N GLN A 146 9.23 2.02 -15.03
CA GLN A 146 9.09 3.41 -15.49
C GLN A 146 9.41 4.42 -14.38
N GLY A 147 9.02 4.11 -13.14
CA GLY A 147 9.22 4.97 -11.99
C GLY A 147 10.51 4.68 -11.21
N GLY A 148 10.58 5.29 -10.02
CA GLY A 148 11.77 5.27 -9.15
C GLY A 148 11.61 4.50 -7.85
N THR A 149 10.40 4.01 -7.53
CA THR A 149 10.08 3.43 -6.22
C THR A 149 10.56 2.00 -6.05
N ASP A 150 11.06 1.67 -4.86
CA ASP A 150 11.32 0.30 -4.41
C ASP A 150 10.14 -0.66 -4.64
N SER A 151 8.93 -0.12 -4.57
CA SER A 151 7.64 -0.78 -4.70
C SER A 151 7.36 -1.31 -6.11
N GLU A 152 7.83 -0.59 -7.13
CA GLU A 152 7.77 -0.98 -8.55
C GLU A 152 8.87 -1.99 -8.90
N TRP A 153 10.08 -1.79 -8.36
CA TRP A 153 11.16 -2.77 -8.50
C TRP A 153 10.81 -4.10 -7.82
N ALA A 154 10.05 -4.08 -6.71
CA ALA A 154 9.47 -5.28 -6.11
C ALA A 154 8.40 -5.94 -7.01
N PHE A 155 7.64 -5.16 -7.78
CA PHE A 155 6.71 -5.70 -8.78
C PHE A 155 7.45 -6.33 -9.96
N ALA A 156 8.47 -5.68 -10.50
CA ALA A 156 9.34 -6.25 -11.55
C ALA A 156 10.01 -7.55 -11.09
N LEU A 157 10.47 -7.60 -9.83
CA LEU A 157 10.97 -8.83 -9.21
C LEU A 157 9.88 -9.90 -9.09
N PHE A 158 8.65 -9.56 -8.71
CA PHE A 158 7.53 -10.50 -8.70
C PHE A 158 7.22 -11.08 -10.09
N LEU A 159 7.22 -10.26 -11.15
CA LEU A 159 7.04 -10.73 -12.53
C LEU A 159 8.18 -11.69 -12.93
N ASP A 160 9.43 -11.37 -12.59
CA ASP A 160 10.59 -12.23 -12.82
C ASP A 160 10.52 -13.55 -12.04
N ARG A 161 9.99 -13.55 -10.81
CA ARG A 161 9.76 -14.77 -10.02
C ARG A 161 8.62 -15.61 -10.63
N LEU A 162 7.53 -14.98 -11.07
CA LEU A 162 6.40 -15.66 -11.70
C LEU A 162 6.82 -16.37 -13.00
N GLU A 163 7.63 -15.71 -13.84
CA GLU A 163 8.20 -16.32 -15.04
C GLU A 163 9.11 -17.51 -14.70
N ARG A 164 10.02 -17.37 -13.73
CA ARG A 164 10.92 -18.46 -13.30
C ARG A 164 10.19 -19.66 -12.69
N LEU A 165 8.91 -19.50 -12.30
CA LEU A 165 8.03 -20.59 -11.89
C LEU A 165 7.32 -21.29 -13.07
N GLY A 166 7.64 -20.90 -14.31
CA GLY A 166 7.07 -21.47 -15.54
C GLY A 166 5.76 -20.82 -15.99
N SER A 167 5.43 -19.62 -15.49
CA SER A 167 4.21 -18.89 -15.84
C SER A 167 4.56 -17.54 -16.46
N ASP A 168 4.40 -17.38 -17.77
CA ASP A 168 4.64 -16.08 -18.43
C ASP A 168 3.65 -15.01 -17.90
N PRO A 169 4.11 -13.95 -17.22
CA PRO A 169 3.24 -12.90 -16.69
C PRO A 169 2.42 -12.16 -17.76
N SER A 170 2.84 -12.22 -19.04
CA SER A 170 2.11 -11.62 -20.17
C SER A 170 1.00 -12.51 -20.73
N SER A 171 0.90 -13.78 -20.31
CA SER A 171 0.01 -14.78 -20.93
C SER A 171 -1.50 -14.58 -20.65
N MET A 172 -1.86 -13.78 -19.64
CA MET A 172 -3.25 -13.42 -19.29
C MET A 172 -4.24 -14.61 -19.32
N PRO A 173 -3.97 -15.70 -18.57
CA PRO A 173 -4.79 -16.91 -18.62
C PRO A 173 -6.24 -16.66 -18.18
N GLU A 174 -7.21 -17.23 -18.91
CA GLU A 174 -8.66 -17.06 -18.74
C GLU A 174 -9.19 -17.37 -17.32
N LYS A 175 -8.45 -18.16 -16.54
CA LYS A 175 -8.81 -18.58 -15.17
C LYS A 175 -7.86 -18.01 -14.10
N GLY A 176 -7.01 -17.06 -14.48
CA GLY A 176 -5.90 -16.57 -13.67
C GLY A 176 -4.71 -17.54 -13.62
N PHE A 177 -3.63 -17.10 -13.01
CA PHE A 177 -2.41 -17.88 -12.77
C PHE A 177 -2.59 -18.93 -11.67
N GLY A 178 -3.64 -18.78 -10.87
CA GLY A 178 -3.98 -19.67 -9.77
C GLY A 178 -3.29 -19.25 -8.46
N PRO A 179 -3.99 -19.38 -7.32
CA PRO A 179 -3.57 -18.80 -6.04
C PRO A 179 -2.23 -19.39 -5.54
N THR A 180 -1.98 -20.68 -5.80
CA THR A 180 -0.74 -21.36 -5.39
C THR A 180 0.50 -20.78 -6.09
N VAL A 181 0.40 -20.47 -7.39
CA VAL A 181 1.50 -19.93 -8.19
C VAL A 181 1.81 -18.50 -7.76
N LEU A 182 0.78 -17.64 -7.69
CA LEU A 182 0.92 -16.27 -7.20
C LEU A 182 1.51 -16.22 -5.79
N ARG A 183 1.02 -17.07 -4.88
CA ARG A 183 1.54 -17.16 -3.50
C ARG A 183 3.02 -17.53 -3.50
N LYS A 184 3.44 -18.50 -4.32
CA LYS A 184 4.85 -18.90 -4.43
C LYS A 184 5.73 -17.79 -5.01
N ALA A 185 5.26 -17.08 -6.04
CA ALA A 185 5.97 -15.94 -6.62
C ALA A 185 6.16 -14.79 -5.61
N VAL A 186 5.13 -14.45 -4.83
CA VAL A 186 5.24 -13.45 -3.74
C VAL A 186 6.23 -13.89 -2.65
N LEU A 187 6.21 -15.16 -2.23
CA LEU A 187 7.15 -15.68 -1.23
C LEU A 187 8.60 -15.62 -1.72
N GLN A 188 8.88 -16.05 -2.96
CA GLN A 188 10.23 -15.95 -3.53
C GLN A 188 10.67 -14.49 -3.82
N THR A 189 9.71 -13.56 -3.95
CA THR A 189 10.00 -12.12 -4.03
C THR A 189 10.51 -11.60 -2.69
N ILE A 190 9.83 -11.97 -1.58
CA ILE A 190 10.27 -11.64 -0.21
C ILE A 190 11.63 -12.28 0.10
N GLU A 191 11.82 -13.56 -0.26
CA GLU A 191 13.07 -14.29 -0.10
C GLU A 191 14.27 -13.57 -0.73
N VAL A 192 14.16 -13.15 -2.00
CA VAL A 192 15.24 -12.43 -2.69
C VAL A 192 15.45 -11.02 -2.12
N ILE A 193 14.39 -10.32 -1.69
CA ILE A 193 14.54 -9.03 -1.00
C ILE A 193 15.33 -9.20 0.30
N ASN A 194 14.96 -10.20 1.11
CA ASN A 194 15.66 -10.54 2.35
C ASN A 194 17.15 -10.88 2.07
N GLU A 195 17.43 -11.75 1.09
CA GLU A 195 18.78 -12.18 0.70
C GLU A 195 19.67 -11.00 0.27
N LEU A 196 19.15 -10.11 -0.59
CA LEU A 196 19.85 -8.91 -1.03
C LEU A 196 20.14 -7.94 0.13
N THR A 197 19.23 -7.87 1.11
CA THR A 197 19.33 -6.97 2.25
C THR A 197 20.31 -7.49 3.31
N SER A 198 20.27 -8.80 3.60
CA SER A 198 21.21 -9.49 4.49
C SER A 198 22.64 -9.52 3.95
N SER A 199 22.82 -9.38 2.64
CA SER A 199 24.14 -9.30 1.99
C SER A 199 24.70 -7.87 1.86
N ILE A 200 24.09 -6.87 2.51
CA ILE A 200 24.72 -5.55 2.69
C ILE A 200 25.86 -5.71 3.71
N PRO A 201 27.12 -5.31 3.39
CA PRO A 201 28.25 -5.45 4.30
C PRO A 201 28.01 -4.74 5.64
N GLU A 202 28.23 -5.45 6.75
CA GLU A 202 27.97 -4.93 8.10
C GLU A 202 28.69 -3.60 8.38
N ARG A 203 29.92 -3.43 7.87
CA ARG A 203 30.65 -2.16 7.96
C ARG A 203 29.86 -0.95 7.43
N ILE A 204 29.07 -1.13 6.36
CA ILE A 204 28.24 -0.08 5.74
C ILE A 204 26.99 0.15 6.59
N VAL A 205 26.37 -0.94 7.08
CA VAL A 205 25.21 -0.87 7.97
C VAL A 205 25.53 -0.04 9.21
N GLN A 206 26.69 -0.30 9.82
CA GLN A 206 27.18 0.44 10.99
C GLN A 206 27.63 1.87 10.63
N SER A 207 28.45 2.06 9.59
CA SER A 207 29.04 3.39 9.29
C SER A 207 28.04 4.42 8.76
N GLU A 208 27.04 3.97 7.97
CA GLU A 208 26.01 4.84 7.40
C GLU A 208 24.65 4.71 8.10
N ASN A 209 24.58 4.00 9.24
CA ASN A 209 23.37 3.74 10.02
C ASN A 209 22.18 3.26 9.16
N VAL A 210 22.43 2.23 8.34
CA VAL A 210 21.49 1.76 7.32
C VAL A 210 20.41 0.90 7.93
N ASP A 211 19.16 1.34 7.82
CA ASP A 211 18.00 0.55 8.26
C ASP A 211 17.72 -0.58 7.26
N THR A 212 18.13 -1.80 7.62
CA THR A 212 18.02 -3.04 6.82
C THR A 212 16.67 -3.73 6.99
N ARG A 213 15.75 -3.20 7.80
CA ARG A 213 14.44 -3.80 8.00
C ARG A 213 13.47 -3.36 6.91
N SER A 214 12.80 -4.33 6.32
CA SER A 214 11.75 -4.15 5.32
C SER A 214 10.38 -4.28 5.97
N LEU A 215 9.43 -3.46 5.54
CA LEU A 215 7.99 -3.68 5.74
C LEU A 215 7.42 -4.02 4.37
N LEU A 216 6.86 -5.21 4.18
CA LEU A 216 6.45 -5.69 2.86
C LEU A 216 4.98 -6.13 2.86
N ASN A 217 4.06 -5.18 3.13
CA ASN A 217 2.64 -5.45 2.93
C ASN A 217 2.32 -5.26 1.44
N PHE A 218 2.46 -6.34 0.68
CA PHE A 218 2.09 -6.42 -0.73
C PHE A 218 0.62 -6.82 -0.87
N ALA A 219 0.01 -6.43 -1.98
CA ALA A 219 -1.25 -6.98 -2.47
C ALA A 219 -1.16 -7.15 -3.99
N VAL A 220 -1.40 -8.37 -4.48
CA VAL A 220 -1.38 -8.70 -5.92
C VAL A 220 -2.64 -9.44 -6.32
N SER A 221 -3.14 -9.18 -7.53
CA SER A 221 -4.27 -9.89 -8.12
C SER A 221 -4.01 -10.22 -9.59
N ASP A 222 -4.63 -11.30 -10.08
CA ASP A 222 -4.72 -11.68 -11.49
C ASP A 222 -6.15 -11.55 -12.05
N GLY A 223 -7.06 -10.89 -11.32
CA GLY A 223 -8.50 -10.80 -11.62
C GLY A 223 -9.35 -11.92 -11.00
N HIS A 224 -8.74 -13.06 -10.67
CA HIS A 224 -9.42 -14.24 -10.15
C HIS A 224 -9.15 -14.45 -8.65
N SER A 225 -7.87 -14.31 -8.28
CA SER A 225 -7.30 -14.49 -6.95
C SER A 225 -6.70 -13.18 -6.44
N VAL A 226 -6.54 -13.07 -5.13
CA VAL A 226 -5.77 -11.99 -4.48
C VAL A 226 -4.81 -12.60 -3.47
N ILE A 227 -3.55 -12.20 -3.50
CA ILE A 227 -2.55 -12.52 -2.48
C ILE A 227 -2.17 -11.23 -1.77
N CYS A 228 -2.30 -11.18 -0.45
CA CYS A 228 -1.84 -10.07 0.39
C CYS A 228 -0.84 -10.58 1.42
N THR A 229 0.19 -9.80 1.74
CA THR A 229 1.12 -10.11 2.84
C THR A 229 0.99 -9.09 3.96
N ARG A 230 1.22 -9.55 5.20
CA ARG A 230 1.55 -8.67 6.33
C ARG A 230 2.91 -9.10 6.87
N TYR A 231 3.96 -8.34 6.59
CA TYR A 231 5.33 -8.84 6.77
C TYR A 231 6.33 -7.76 7.23
N VAL A 232 7.26 -8.18 8.10
CA VAL A 232 8.45 -7.44 8.51
C VAL A 232 9.68 -8.35 8.58
N SER A 233 10.81 -7.91 8.02
CA SER A 233 12.09 -8.62 8.08
C SER A 233 12.82 -8.34 9.40
N SER A 234 12.16 -8.67 10.52
CA SER A 234 12.66 -8.52 11.89
C SER A 234 12.00 -9.56 12.78
N LYS A 235 12.74 -10.15 13.72
CA LYS A 235 12.17 -11.03 14.76
C LYS A 235 11.47 -10.21 15.85
N THR A 236 11.98 -9.02 16.16
CA THR A 236 11.57 -8.20 17.32
C THR A 236 10.57 -7.11 16.98
N ASP A 237 10.46 -6.68 15.72
CA ASP A 237 9.49 -5.65 15.30
C ASP A 237 8.16 -6.27 14.84
N GLU A 238 7.07 -5.51 14.95
CA GLU A 238 5.74 -5.88 14.45
C GLU A 238 5.50 -5.27 13.06
N ALA A 239 4.88 -6.03 12.16
CA ALA A 239 4.61 -5.58 10.79
C ALA A 239 3.57 -4.45 10.74
N ALA A 240 3.58 -3.71 9.63
CA ALA A 240 2.59 -2.68 9.36
C ALA A 240 1.16 -3.25 9.39
N SER A 241 0.18 -2.43 9.79
CA SER A 241 -1.19 -2.87 10.03
C SER A 241 -1.86 -3.40 8.77
N LEU A 242 -2.63 -4.48 8.94
CA LEU A 242 -3.44 -5.07 7.89
C LEU A 242 -4.60 -5.83 8.53
N TYR A 243 -5.80 -5.55 8.05
CA TYR A 243 -7.05 -6.12 8.52
C TYR A 243 -7.79 -6.73 7.34
N PHE A 244 -8.60 -7.76 7.59
CA PHE A 244 -9.56 -8.25 6.62
C PHE A 244 -10.96 -8.36 7.23
N SER A 245 -11.98 -8.28 6.40
CA SER A 245 -13.37 -8.51 6.79
C SER A 245 -14.06 -9.31 5.70
N SER A 246 -14.71 -10.41 6.06
CA SER A 246 -15.55 -11.19 5.17
C SER A 246 -17.01 -11.15 5.61
N GLY A 247 -17.93 -11.30 4.65
CA GLY A 247 -19.36 -11.32 4.91
C GLY A 247 -20.20 -11.41 3.65
N THR A 248 -21.51 -11.16 3.77
CA THR A 248 -22.51 -11.35 2.71
C THR A 248 -22.90 -10.05 2.04
N GLN A 249 -22.87 -8.92 2.77
CA GLN A 249 -23.34 -7.63 2.28
C GLN A 249 -22.47 -6.48 2.81
N TRP A 250 -22.29 -5.47 1.96
CA TRP A 250 -21.61 -4.21 2.25
C TRP A 250 -22.55 -3.04 1.92
N GLU A 251 -23.21 -2.54 2.96
CA GLU A 251 -24.33 -1.60 2.85
C GLU A 251 -24.22 -0.48 3.88
N ALA A 252 -24.66 0.71 3.51
CA ALA A 252 -24.82 1.82 4.43
C ALA A 252 -26.06 1.58 5.31
N ARG A 253 -25.89 1.64 6.63
CA ARG A 253 -26.98 1.53 7.60
C ARG A 253 -27.10 2.80 8.41
N SER A 254 -28.33 3.32 8.47
CA SER A 254 -28.67 4.43 9.35
C SER A 254 -28.63 3.94 10.79
N SER A 255 -27.62 4.38 11.54
CA SER A 255 -27.71 4.34 13.01
C SER A 255 -28.71 5.39 13.47
N ALA A 256 -29.33 5.23 14.64
CA ALA A 256 -30.44 6.06 15.12
C ALA A 256 -30.01 7.49 15.55
N GLY A 257 -29.38 8.24 14.64
CA GLY A 257 -28.66 9.48 14.91
C GLY A 257 -27.91 10.03 13.70
N LYS A 258 -28.63 10.27 12.57
CA LYS A 258 -28.21 11.00 11.36
C LYS A 258 -27.04 10.48 10.50
N ASP A 259 -26.05 9.79 11.05
CA ASP A 259 -24.93 9.26 10.26
C ASP A 259 -25.23 7.82 9.77
N CYS A 260 -25.23 7.66 8.45
CA CYS A 260 -25.23 6.36 7.79
C CYS A 260 -23.78 5.89 7.61
N ASP A 261 -23.33 4.90 8.37
CA ASP A 261 -22.02 4.27 8.14
C ASP A 261 -22.19 2.95 7.39
N TYR A 262 -21.15 2.52 6.69
CA TYR A 262 -21.13 1.20 6.06
C TYR A 262 -20.94 0.11 7.10
N GLN A 263 -21.52 -1.07 6.86
CA GLN A 263 -21.36 -2.23 7.74
C GLN A 263 -21.11 -3.49 6.91
N MET A 264 -20.27 -4.38 7.44
CA MET A 264 -20.15 -5.75 6.95
C MET A 264 -21.18 -6.62 7.67
N ASP A 265 -22.16 -7.13 6.92
CA ASP A 265 -23.12 -8.09 7.44
C ASP A 265 -22.71 -9.54 7.14
N ARG A 266 -23.13 -10.46 8.00
CA ARG A 266 -22.88 -11.91 7.92
C ARG A 266 -24.19 -12.65 8.16
N ARG A 267 -25.11 -12.59 7.19
CA ARG A 267 -26.47 -13.14 7.35
C ARG A 267 -26.54 -14.66 7.13
N ASP A 268 -25.57 -15.23 6.42
CA ASP A 268 -25.46 -16.67 6.18
C ASP A 268 -24.06 -17.20 6.53
N LYS A 269 -23.81 -18.49 6.27
CA LYS A 269 -22.54 -19.17 6.54
C LYS A 269 -21.47 -18.95 5.45
N GLY A 270 -21.81 -18.25 4.38
CA GLY A 270 -20.94 -17.91 3.27
C GLY A 270 -20.26 -16.54 3.43
N ALA A 271 -19.43 -16.21 2.46
CA ALA A 271 -18.72 -14.93 2.39
C ALA A 271 -18.74 -14.41 0.95
N GLY A 272 -19.87 -13.84 0.52
CA GLY A 272 -20.00 -13.22 -0.80
C GLY A 272 -19.01 -12.06 -1.04
N ILE A 273 -18.50 -11.44 0.03
CA ILE A 273 -17.61 -10.28 0.01
C ILE A 273 -16.40 -10.52 0.92
N VAL A 274 -15.22 -10.09 0.46
CA VAL A 274 -13.99 -9.95 1.24
C VAL A 274 -13.40 -8.55 1.02
N LEU A 275 -13.09 -7.87 2.12
CA LEU A 275 -12.31 -6.64 2.19
C LEU A 275 -10.95 -6.93 2.84
N VAL A 276 -9.90 -6.28 2.36
CA VAL A 276 -8.58 -6.23 3.02
C VAL A 276 -8.13 -4.77 3.05
N ALA A 277 -7.77 -4.22 4.20
CA ALA A 277 -7.42 -2.80 4.32
C ALA A 277 -6.27 -2.56 5.31
N SER A 278 -5.47 -1.52 5.05
CA SER A 278 -4.42 -1.07 5.97
C SER A 278 -4.97 -0.49 7.29
N GLU A 279 -6.13 0.17 7.22
CA GLU A 279 -6.95 0.59 8.37
C GLU A 279 -8.43 0.23 8.08
N PRO A 280 -9.23 -0.21 9.08
CA PRO A 280 -10.65 -0.53 8.89
C PRO A 280 -11.43 0.65 8.28
N LEU A 281 -12.36 0.38 7.35
CA LEU A 281 -13.18 1.42 6.72
C LEU A 281 -14.30 1.96 7.62
N THR A 282 -14.58 1.27 8.73
CA THR A 282 -15.74 1.45 9.62
C THR A 282 -15.31 1.22 11.07
N PHE A 283 -16.07 1.74 12.03
CA PHE A 283 -15.66 1.72 13.45
C PHE A 283 -16.00 0.43 14.21
N GLU A 284 -16.80 -0.45 13.64
CA GLU A 284 -17.13 -1.78 14.18
C GLU A 284 -15.93 -2.73 14.10
N ARG A 285 -14.98 -2.57 15.03
CA ARG A 285 -13.74 -3.37 15.08
C ARG A 285 -14.00 -4.88 15.14
N GLU A 286 -15.10 -5.31 15.73
CA GLU A 286 -15.55 -6.71 15.81
C GLU A 286 -15.81 -7.36 14.44
N LYS A 287 -16.07 -6.57 13.41
CA LYS A 287 -16.26 -7.04 12.03
C LYS A 287 -14.93 -7.22 11.28
N TRP A 288 -13.82 -6.71 11.81
CA TRP A 288 -12.50 -6.72 11.19
C TRP A 288 -11.55 -7.66 11.95
N VAL A 289 -10.91 -8.55 11.21
CA VAL A 289 -9.94 -9.51 11.75
C VAL A 289 -8.54 -9.01 11.47
N ASN A 290 -7.71 -8.97 12.52
CA ASN A 290 -6.29 -8.63 12.42
C ASN A 290 -5.57 -9.72 11.61
N VAL A 291 -4.87 -9.36 10.53
CA VAL A 291 -3.93 -10.28 9.87
C VAL A 291 -2.70 -10.45 10.79
N PRO A 292 -2.25 -11.68 11.11
CA PRO A 292 -1.06 -11.89 11.93
C PRO A 292 0.22 -11.33 11.29
N THR A 293 1.20 -10.92 12.10
CA THR A 293 2.53 -10.54 11.61
C THR A 293 3.22 -11.73 10.94
N ASN A 294 3.91 -11.47 9.84
CA ASN A 294 4.58 -12.47 8.99
C ASN A 294 3.62 -13.58 8.54
N SER A 295 2.50 -13.16 7.93
CA SER A 295 1.53 -14.06 7.31
C SER A 295 1.14 -13.63 5.89
N ILE A 296 0.69 -14.61 5.12
CA ILE A 296 0.22 -14.45 3.74
C ILE A 296 -1.26 -14.84 3.66
N LEU A 297 -2.09 -13.89 3.26
CA LEU A 297 -3.53 -14.01 3.06
C LEU A 297 -3.78 -14.29 1.58
N THR A 298 -4.60 -15.29 1.30
CA THR A 298 -4.99 -15.73 -0.05
C THR A 298 -6.51 -15.68 -0.15
N ILE A 299 -7.03 -14.94 -1.12
CA ILE A 299 -8.43 -14.94 -1.52
C ILE A 299 -8.53 -15.65 -2.86
N HIS A 300 -9.35 -16.70 -2.94
CA HIS A 300 -9.68 -17.34 -4.22
C HIS A 300 -11.18 -17.67 -4.23
N GLY A 301 -11.90 -17.17 -5.24
CA GLY A 301 -13.35 -17.05 -5.16
C GLY A 301 -13.75 -16.24 -3.92
N GLN A 302 -14.45 -16.91 -3.00
CA GLN A 302 -14.96 -16.37 -1.73
C GLN A 302 -14.17 -16.88 -0.50
N THR A 303 -13.23 -17.81 -0.69
CA THR A 303 -12.48 -18.42 0.40
C THR A 303 -11.28 -17.55 0.78
N VAL A 304 -11.18 -17.20 2.06
CA VAL A 304 -10.00 -16.54 2.64
C VAL A 304 -9.17 -17.56 3.41
N MET A 305 -7.90 -17.70 3.06
CA MET A 305 -6.94 -18.55 3.75
C MET A 305 -5.77 -17.71 4.25
N VAL A 306 -5.37 -17.87 5.51
CA VAL A 306 -4.20 -17.19 6.09
C VAL A 306 -3.18 -18.24 6.49
N HIS A 307 -1.95 -18.09 6.00
CA HIS A 307 -0.84 -19.00 6.29
C HIS A 307 0.33 -18.21 6.89
N PRO A 308 1.10 -18.77 7.83
CA PRO A 308 2.34 -18.14 8.30
C PRO A 308 3.40 -18.12 7.18
N ILE A 309 4.26 -17.10 7.19
CA ILE A 309 5.47 -17.03 6.37
C ILE A 309 6.61 -17.56 7.25
N ASN A 310 7.00 -18.81 7.00
CA ASN A 310 8.01 -19.51 7.80
C ASN A 310 9.41 -19.22 7.24
N ASP A 311 10.02 -18.13 7.68
CA ASP A 311 11.39 -17.74 7.32
C ASP A 311 12.23 -17.38 8.56
N GLY A 312 13.44 -16.85 8.34
CA GLY A 312 14.35 -16.43 9.42
C GLY A 312 13.83 -15.31 10.33
N PHE A 313 12.68 -14.70 10.04
CA PHE A 313 12.02 -13.67 10.86
C PHE A 313 10.72 -14.15 11.49
N SER A 314 10.30 -15.39 11.23
CA SER A 314 9.24 -16.08 11.97
C SER A 314 9.67 -16.36 13.42
N GLU A 315 8.68 -16.38 14.32
CA GLU A 315 8.86 -16.83 15.71
C GLU A 315 7.76 -17.82 16.06
N PRO A 316 8.09 -19.04 16.52
CA PRO A 316 7.11 -20.09 16.78
C PRO A 316 6.43 -19.97 18.15
N ASP A 317 6.97 -19.17 19.07
CA ASP A 317 6.37 -18.93 20.39
C ASP A 317 5.11 -18.05 20.27
N PRO A 318 3.91 -18.53 20.60
CA PRO A 318 2.68 -17.74 20.55
C PRO A 318 2.63 -16.60 21.57
N TYR A 319 3.52 -16.57 22.57
CA TYR A 319 3.66 -15.49 23.55
C TYR A 319 4.69 -14.43 23.15
N HIS A 320 5.41 -14.64 22.05
CA HIS A 320 6.45 -13.71 21.59
C HIS A 320 5.86 -12.33 21.27
N ARG A 321 6.32 -11.30 21.99
CA ARG A 321 5.88 -9.91 21.80
C ARG A 321 6.80 -9.16 20.86
N ARG A 322 6.18 -8.42 19.94
CA ARG A 322 6.87 -7.61 18.93
C ARG A 322 6.66 -6.13 19.19
N SER A 323 7.67 -5.33 18.91
CA SER A 323 7.66 -3.88 19.09
C SER A 323 6.98 -3.18 17.92
N SER A 324 5.99 -2.36 18.21
CA SER A 324 5.35 -1.49 17.21
C SER A 324 6.19 -0.24 16.86
N ALA A 325 7.32 -0.03 17.54
CA ALA A 325 8.14 1.18 17.39
C ALA A 325 8.66 1.38 15.95
N PHE A 326 9.09 0.31 15.27
CA PHE A 326 9.61 0.42 13.90
C PHE A 326 8.56 0.88 12.89
N ALA A 327 7.37 0.27 12.88
CA ALA A 327 6.28 0.74 12.03
C ALA A 327 5.91 2.20 12.35
N GLN A 328 5.86 2.56 13.65
CA GLN A 328 5.57 3.93 14.09
C GLN A 328 6.62 4.95 13.60
N THR A 329 7.92 4.64 13.62
CA THR A 329 8.95 5.56 13.09
C THR A 329 8.85 5.77 11.59
N LYS A 330 8.22 4.84 10.85
CA LYS A 330 7.89 5.01 9.42
C LYS A 330 6.52 5.71 9.20
N GLY A 331 5.76 6.03 10.24
CA GLY A 331 4.40 6.58 10.10
C GLY A 331 3.37 5.54 9.66
N LEU A 332 3.63 4.27 9.98
CA LEU A 332 2.69 3.16 9.90
C LEU A 332 2.19 2.83 11.31
N THR A 333 1.11 2.07 11.36
CA THR A 333 0.64 1.42 12.59
C THR A 333 0.83 -0.06 12.54
N THR A 334 0.53 -0.70 13.65
CA THR A 334 0.49 -2.14 13.78
C THR A 334 -0.89 -2.53 14.31
N ASN A 335 -1.18 -3.82 14.43
CA ASN A 335 -2.53 -4.28 14.74
C ASN A 335 -2.82 -4.25 16.25
N GLU A 336 -1.78 -4.23 17.10
CA GLU A 336 -1.94 -4.08 18.55
C GLU A 336 -2.23 -2.63 18.97
N LYS A 337 -2.99 -2.47 20.07
CA LYS A 337 -3.00 -1.19 20.79
C LYS A 337 -1.59 -0.98 21.34
N ALA A 338 -0.93 0.10 20.94
CA ALA A 338 0.22 0.60 21.69
C ALA A 338 -0.19 0.72 23.16
N ALA A 339 0.48 -0.06 24.03
CA ALA A 339 0.28 0.08 25.47
C ALA A 339 0.49 1.55 25.83
N ALA A 340 -0.45 2.13 26.57
CA ALA A 340 -0.37 3.55 26.92
C ALA A 340 1.00 3.82 27.54
N ARG A 341 1.75 4.78 26.97
CA ARG A 341 3.03 5.19 27.54
C ARG A 341 2.75 5.70 28.95
N VAL A 342 3.09 4.88 29.95
CA VAL A 342 3.20 5.36 31.32
C VAL A 342 4.33 6.39 31.29
N ALA A 343 3.95 7.66 31.32
CA ALA A 343 4.89 8.75 31.46
C ALA A 343 5.41 8.71 32.91
N SER A 344 6.48 7.93 33.13
CA SER A 344 7.23 7.97 34.37
C SER A 344 7.69 9.42 34.59
N PRO A 345 7.34 10.06 35.73
CA PRO A 345 7.86 11.38 36.04
C PRO A 345 9.39 11.35 36.06
N LEU A 346 10.00 12.39 35.49
CA LEU A 346 11.45 12.52 35.45
C LEU A 346 11.99 12.65 36.89
N ALA A 347 12.63 11.60 37.40
CA ALA A 347 13.25 11.63 38.72
C ALA A 347 14.57 12.41 38.65
N THR A 348 14.60 13.61 39.23
CA THR A 348 15.84 14.34 39.52
C THR A 348 16.67 13.55 40.54
N PRO A 349 18.00 13.42 40.36
CA PRO A 349 18.84 12.72 41.32
C PRO A 349 19.01 13.57 42.58
N ALA A 350 18.52 13.07 43.72
CA ALA A 350 18.82 13.59 45.04
C ALA A 350 19.86 12.69 45.71
N THR A 351 20.90 13.30 46.25
CA THR A 351 22.07 12.65 46.87
C THR A 351 21.73 11.87 48.14
N GLU A 352 22.36 10.71 48.30
CA GLU A 352 22.29 9.87 49.50
C GLU A 352 22.91 10.57 50.72
N ILE A 353 22.24 10.46 51.87
CA ILE A 353 22.86 10.55 53.20
C ILE A 353 22.22 9.46 54.06
N GLU A 354 23.03 8.48 54.49
CA GLU A 354 22.62 7.46 55.46
C GLU A 354 22.40 8.08 56.85
N ASN A 355 21.50 7.50 57.66
CA ASN A 355 21.74 7.41 59.10
C ASN A 355 20.90 6.33 59.81
N HIS A 356 21.38 5.92 60.98
CA HIS A 356 21.06 4.63 61.61
C HIS A 356 19.77 4.56 62.46
N ARG A 357 19.39 3.30 62.74
CA ARG A 357 18.32 2.83 63.66
C ARG A 357 18.40 3.40 65.08
N LEU A 358 17.25 3.42 65.79
CA LEU A 358 17.07 2.86 67.16
C LEU A 358 15.57 2.76 67.54
N PHE A 359 15.23 1.97 68.58
CA PHE A 359 13.86 1.55 68.97
C PHE A 359 13.26 2.40 70.17
N PRO A 360 12.27 1.97 71.01
CA PRO A 360 10.86 2.37 70.83
C PRO A 360 10.04 2.81 72.10
N ALA A 361 8.84 3.37 71.88
CA ALA A 361 7.67 3.44 72.81
C ALA A 361 7.82 4.32 74.10
N PRO A 362 6.79 4.54 74.98
CA PRO A 362 5.38 4.05 74.98
C PRO A 362 4.20 5.03 75.35
N ILE A 363 3.01 4.74 74.79
CA ILE A 363 1.62 4.63 75.37
C ILE A 363 0.87 5.84 76.07
N ILE A 364 -0.48 5.78 75.97
CA ILE A 364 -1.63 6.27 76.81
C ILE A 364 -2.33 7.64 76.48
N PRO A 365 -3.67 7.82 76.75
CA PRO A 365 -4.64 8.04 75.66
C PRO A 365 -5.77 9.06 75.98
N THR A 366 -6.99 8.82 75.46
CA THR A 366 -8.29 9.51 75.71
C THR A 366 -8.50 10.81 74.92
N SER A 367 -9.73 11.27 74.62
CA SER A 367 -11.00 10.58 74.33
C SER A 367 -12.05 11.57 73.81
N ALA A 368 -12.96 11.11 72.94
CA ALA A 368 -14.30 11.68 72.69
C ALA A 368 -14.41 13.14 72.18
N GLY A 369 -15.60 13.51 71.66
CA GLY A 369 -16.02 14.92 71.70
C GLY A 369 -16.50 15.61 70.42
N ARG A 370 -17.40 14.98 69.66
CA ARG A 370 -18.59 15.63 69.05
C ARG A 370 -18.51 17.06 68.45
N THR A 371 -18.80 17.09 67.14
CA THR A 371 -19.83 17.91 66.46
C THR A 371 -19.67 19.42 66.22
N ARG A 372 -19.97 19.77 64.95
CA ARG A 372 -20.54 21.04 64.43
C ARG A 372 -19.64 22.28 64.54
N ALA A 373 -19.58 23.21 63.60
CA ALA A 373 -20.00 23.42 62.20
C ALA A 373 -20.17 24.95 62.05
N PHE A 374 -20.08 25.46 60.82
CA PHE A 374 -20.36 26.85 60.39
C PHE A 374 -19.35 27.95 60.80
N ASP A 375 -18.57 28.35 59.78
CA ASP A 375 -18.48 29.72 59.22
C ASP A 375 -19.41 30.80 59.84
N PRO A 376 -19.01 32.09 59.90
CA PRO A 376 -18.62 32.79 58.67
C PRO A 376 -17.57 33.95 58.74
N GLY A 377 -16.87 34.14 57.63
CA GLY A 377 -16.96 35.39 56.84
C GLY A 377 -16.11 36.65 57.20
N SER A 378 -15.14 36.94 56.32
CA SER A 378 -14.72 38.31 55.87
C SER A 378 -13.92 39.17 56.86
N LEU A 379 -12.84 39.88 56.49
CA LEU A 379 -12.80 41.03 55.55
C LEU A 379 -11.35 41.41 55.15
N HIS A 380 -11.18 41.82 53.86
CA HIS A 380 -10.15 42.74 53.30
C HIS A 380 -8.63 42.42 53.49
N ALA A 381 -7.73 42.68 52.52
CA ALA A 381 -7.63 43.85 51.65
C ALA A 381 -6.87 43.64 50.31
N ARG A 382 -7.02 44.66 49.45
CA ARG A 382 -6.43 44.99 48.11
C ARG A 382 -4.94 44.58 47.93
N SER A 383 -4.38 44.36 46.72
CA SER A 383 -4.46 45.26 45.55
C SER A 383 -3.80 44.73 44.23
N ARG A 384 -4.49 44.91 43.08
CA ARG A 384 -4.00 45.25 41.70
C ARG A 384 -3.08 44.29 40.88
N THR A 385 -3.61 43.65 39.81
CA THR A 385 -3.54 43.96 38.32
C THR A 385 -2.19 43.64 37.63
N ALA A 386 -2.08 43.20 36.36
CA ALA A 386 -3.00 42.94 35.23
C ALA A 386 -2.51 41.69 34.45
N LEU A 387 -3.35 40.76 33.94
CA LEU A 387 -4.34 40.81 32.84
C LEU A 387 -3.79 41.04 31.42
N SER A 388 -3.83 39.98 30.61
CA SER A 388 -4.15 40.02 29.17
C SER A 388 -5.03 38.80 28.84
N ILE A 389 -6.21 39.05 28.26
CA ILE A 389 -7.18 38.04 27.83
C ILE A 389 -7.49 38.33 26.36
N MET A 390 -7.35 37.34 25.48
CA MET A 390 -7.96 37.42 24.14
C MET A 390 -9.42 36.98 24.20
N GLN A 391 -10.32 37.81 23.68
CA GLN A 391 -11.74 37.50 23.52
C GLN A 391 -12.01 36.64 22.27
N PRO A 392 -13.11 35.87 22.23
CA PRO A 392 -13.55 35.14 21.04
C PRO A 392 -14.21 36.07 20.02
N ALA A 393 -14.10 35.72 18.73
CA ALA A 393 -14.72 36.44 17.62
C ALA A 393 -16.25 36.22 17.53
N PRO A 394 -17.03 37.19 17.01
CA PRO A 394 -18.48 37.13 17.00
C PRO A 394 -19.07 36.23 15.91
N SER A 395 -20.19 35.60 16.22
CA SER A 395 -21.01 34.82 15.28
C SER A 395 -21.80 35.73 14.33
N VAL A 396 -21.60 35.60 13.01
CA VAL A 396 -22.40 36.29 12.00
C VAL A 396 -23.56 35.39 11.56
N SER A 397 -24.78 35.74 11.98
CA SER A 397 -26.02 35.11 11.53
C SER A 397 -26.49 35.71 10.19
N ILE A 398 -26.40 34.95 9.10
CA ILE A 398 -26.96 35.36 7.79
C ILE A 398 -28.35 34.72 7.62
N SER A 399 -29.39 35.50 7.86
CA SER A 399 -30.76 35.19 7.49
C SER A 399 -30.94 35.33 5.97
N ARG A 400 -31.16 34.22 5.26
CA ARG A 400 -31.59 34.24 3.86
C ARG A 400 -33.12 34.21 3.77
N SER A 401 -33.71 35.33 3.39
CA SER A 401 -35.08 35.39 2.87
C SER A 401 -35.16 34.63 1.54
N VAL A 402 -36.27 33.92 1.33
CA VAL A 402 -36.56 33.18 0.10
C VAL A 402 -37.44 34.03 -0.80
N SER A 403 -37.00 34.25 -2.04
CA SER A 403 -37.78 34.86 -3.13
C SER A 403 -37.87 33.86 -4.28
N PRO A 404 -39.02 33.75 -4.98
CA PRO A 404 -39.25 32.70 -5.99
C PRO A 404 -38.44 32.92 -7.28
N SER A 405 -38.10 31.81 -7.94
CA SER A 405 -37.27 31.75 -9.15
C SER A 405 -38.02 32.18 -10.43
N PRO A 406 -37.36 32.87 -11.37
CA PRO A 406 -37.91 33.11 -12.72
C PRO A 406 -37.84 31.85 -13.62
N PRO A 407 -38.66 31.77 -14.68
CA PRO A 407 -38.79 30.58 -15.52
C PRO A 407 -37.62 30.34 -16.49
N LEU A 408 -37.44 29.06 -16.89
CA LEU A 408 -36.39 28.57 -17.78
C LEU A 408 -36.65 28.90 -19.26
N PRO A 409 -35.62 29.24 -20.06
CA PRO A 409 -35.74 29.38 -21.51
C PRO A 409 -35.78 28.02 -22.23
N GLN A 410 -36.56 27.94 -23.31
CA GLN A 410 -36.77 26.73 -24.12
C GLN A 410 -35.58 26.43 -25.05
N ARG A 411 -35.32 25.14 -25.31
CA ARG A 411 -34.35 24.68 -26.33
C ARG A 411 -34.93 24.77 -27.76
N PRO A 412 -34.19 25.28 -28.75
CA PRO A 412 -34.50 25.03 -30.16
C PRO A 412 -34.01 23.65 -30.61
N ASN A 413 -34.77 23.01 -31.50
CA ASN A 413 -34.40 21.74 -32.15
C ASN A 413 -33.27 21.96 -33.16
N LEU A 414 -32.29 21.05 -33.20
CA LEU A 414 -31.29 20.98 -34.28
C LEU A 414 -31.23 19.57 -34.88
N VAL A 415 -31.30 19.54 -36.21
CA VAL A 415 -31.42 18.35 -37.06
C VAL A 415 -30.03 17.75 -37.35
N LEU A 416 -29.95 16.42 -37.41
CA LEU A 416 -28.72 15.72 -37.82
C LEU A 416 -28.30 16.11 -39.25
N LYS A 417 -27.01 16.40 -39.44
CA LYS A 417 -26.33 16.31 -40.74
C LYS A 417 -25.01 15.53 -40.57
N SER A 418 -24.75 14.65 -41.53
CA SER A 418 -23.54 13.83 -41.61
C SER A 418 -22.30 14.65 -42.00
N PRO A 419 -21.09 14.30 -41.52
CA PRO A 419 -19.86 14.96 -41.94
C PRO A 419 -19.38 14.44 -43.30
N SER A 420 -18.97 15.36 -44.17
CA SER A 420 -18.28 15.09 -45.43
C SER A 420 -16.75 15.17 -45.28
N GLN A 421 -16.01 14.51 -46.18
CA GLN A 421 -14.55 14.44 -46.16
C GLN A 421 -13.88 15.78 -46.55
N GLY A 422 -12.70 16.07 -45.99
CA GLY A 422 -11.89 17.25 -46.30
C GLY A 422 -10.39 17.01 -46.11
N ASN A 423 -9.58 17.41 -47.09
CA ASN A 423 -8.18 16.98 -47.26
C ASN A 423 -7.15 17.65 -46.33
N ILE A 424 -6.12 16.88 -45.94
CA ILE A 424 -4.92 17.35 -45.24
C ILE A 424 -3.85 17.82 -46.25
N LYS A 425 -3.33 19.06 -46.10
CA LYS A 425 -2.15 19.54 -46.85
C LYS A 425 -0.88 19.51 -45.99
N LYS A 426 0.17 18.86 -46.50
CA LYS A 426 1.53 18.88 -45.92
C LYS A 426 2.15 20.28 -46.04
N LYS A 427 2.95 20.70 -45.04
CA LYS A 427 3.86 21.86 -45.16
C LYS A 427 5.30 21.43 -44.81
N ARG A 428 6.13 21.33 -45.84
CA ARG A 428 7.59 21.09 -45.75
C ARG A 428 8.29 22.43 -45.49
N ARG A 429 9.32 22.46 -44.64
CA ARG A 429 10.22 23.62 -44.49
C ARG A 429 11.63 23.21 -44.90
N SER A 430 12.23 23.95 -45.80
CA SER A 430 13.58 23.75 -46.32
C SER A 430 14.61 24.59 -45.54
N LEU A 431 15.86 24.13 -45.56
CA LEU A 431 17.06 24.87 -45.16
C LEU A 431 17.99 24.98 -46.38
N THR A 432 18.77 26.08 -46.45
CA THR A 432 19.68 26.41 -47.55
C THR A 432 21.15 26.49 -47.09
N VAL A 433 22.06 26.57 -48.06
CA VAL A 433 23.47 26.09 -48.04
C VAL A 433 24.51 27.23 -47.91
N GLY A 434 25.72 26.88 -47.44
CA GLY A 434 26.99 27.62 -47.64
C GLY A 434 27.87 27.68 -46.38
N GLU A 435 29.20 27.51 -46.37
CA GLU A 435 30.23 27.16 -47.38
C GLU A 435 31.43 26.43 -46.71
N HIS A 436 32.36 25.84 -47.48
CA HIS A 436 33.60 25.17 -46.99
C HIS A 436 34.83 26.12 -46.96
N PRO A 437 35.97 25.73 -46.35
CA PRO A 437 37.03 25.05 -47.13
C PRO A 437 37.79 23.90 -46.40
N HIS A 438 38.48 23.07 -47.19
CA HIS A 438 39.43 22.00 -46.78
C HIS A 438 40.87 22.43 -47.18
N PRO A 439 41.94 21.89 -46.58
CA PRO A 439 42.66 20.72 -47.15
C PRO A 439 43.15 19.75 -46.03
N ALA A 440 43.90 18.66 -46.23
CA ALA A 440 44.55 18.09 -47.41
C ALA A 440 44.44 16.53 -47.44
N GLU A 441 45.16 15.89 -48.36
CA GLU A 441 45.18 14.44 -48.62
C GLU A 441 46.34 13.71 -47.90
N TYR A 442 46.29 12.37 -47.79
CA TYR A 442 47.38 11.46 -48.20
C TYR A 442 46.97 9.97 -48.22
N ALA A 443 47.07 9.37 -49.43
CA ALA A 443 47.46 8.00 -49.81
C ALA A 443 46.74 6.73 -49.29
N ASP A 444 46.52 5.80 -50.25
CA ASP A 444 46.02 4.43 -50.12
C ASP A 444 46.96 3.45 -49.40
N GLY A 445 46.36 2.34 -48.93
CA GLY A 445 47.06 1.12 -48.55
C GLY A 445 46.11 -0.07 -48.37
N ASP A 446 46.20 -1.06 -49.27
CA ASP A 446 45.41 -2.31 -49.24
C ASP A 446 45.53 -3.05 -47.91
N PHE A 447 44.41 -3.49 -47.31
CA PHE A 447 44.39 -4.64 -46.40
C PHE A 447 43.06 -5.41 -46.44
N GLN A 448 43.17 -6.74 -46.43
CA GLN A 448 42.07 -7.69 -46.66
C GLN A 448 41.14 -7.85 -45.46
N LEU A 449 39.84 -8.07 -45.74
CA LEU A 449 38.85 -8.55 -44.78
C LEU A 449 38.94 -10.08 -44.61
N PRO A 450 38.88 -10.63 -43.39
CA PRO A 450 38.76 -12.07 -43.18
C PRO A 450 37.29 -12.56 -43.25
N GLU A 451 37.07 -13.69 -43.93
CA GLU A 451 35.74 -14.30 -44.06
C GLU A 451 35.27 -15.03 -42.79
N SER A 452 33.94 -15.08 -42.60
CA SER A 452 33.28 -15.90 -41.58
C SER A 452 32.90 -17.28 -42.14
N PRO A 453 33.18 -18.40 -41.44
CA PRO A 453 32.87 -19.72 -41.97
C PRO A 453 31.37 -20.06 -41.87
N ILE A 454 30.77 -20.35 -43.02
CA ILE A 454 29.45 -20.99 -43.14
C ILE A 454 29.63 -22.51 -42.99
N MET A 455 28.83 -23.17 -42.16
CA MET A 455 28.65 -24.63 -42.21
C MET A 455 27.28 -25.02 -42.77
N SER A 456 27.29 -26.09 -43.55
CA SER A 456 26.24 -26.49 -44.49
C SER A 456 25.03 -27.18 -43.85
N LEU A 457 23.85 -26.93 -44.43
CA LEU A 457 22.70 -27.84 -44.28
C LEU A 457 23.01 -29.21 -44.92
N ALA A 458 22.58 -30.28 -44.26
CA ALA A 458 22.36 -31.59 -44.89
C ALA A 458 20.93 -32.05 -44.56
N THR A 459 20.13 -32.29 -45.59
CA THR A 459 18.76 -32.79 -45.49
C THR A 459 18.74 -34.32 -45.49
N ARG A 460 17.95 -34.93 -44.60
CA ARG A 460 17.15 -36.12 -44.93
C ARG A 460 16.02 -36.36 -43.94
N SER A 461 14.91 -36.84 -44.47
CA SER A 461 13.76 -37.35 -43.75
C SER A 461 14.07 -38.72 -43.13
N ASP A 462 13.38 -39.08 -42.04
CA ASP A 462 12.30 -40.08 -42.13
C ASP A 462 11.45 -40.17 -40.86
N VAL A 463 10.23 -40.67 -41.04
CA VAL A 463 9.19 -40.81 -40.02
C VAL A 463 9.28 -42.21 -39.40
N GLY A 464 9.30 -42.31 -38.07
CA GLY A 464 9.32 -43.60 -37.36
C GLY A 464 8.78 -43.50 -35.93
N THR A 465 7.81 -44.34 -35.59
CA THR A 465 7.00 -44.27 -34.37
C THR A 465 7.46 -45.19 -33.23
N SER A 466 6.97 -44.85 -32.02
CA SER A 466 6.72 -45.70 -30.83
C SER A 466 7.86 -46.20 -29.93
N GLU A 467 7.69 -45.90 -28.64
CA GLU A 467 7.84 -46.81 -27.49
C GLU A 467 9.10 -47.69 -27.34
N LYS A 468 10.09 -47.18 -26.60
CA LYS A 468 10.66 -47.81 -25.38
C LYS A 468 11.82 -46.99 -24.80
N ALA A 469 11.60 -46.36 -23.65
CA ALA A 469 12.66 -45.81 -22.80
C ALA A 469 12.33 -46.05 -21.32
N ALA A 470 12.33 -47.32 -20.92
CA ALA A 470 12.20 -47.74 -19.53
C ALA A 470 13.24 -48.82 -19.20
N ARG A 471 13.96 -48.63 -18.08
CA ARG A 471 15.01 -49.48 -17.48
C ARG A 471 16.40 -49.42 -18.14
N ILE A 472 17.41 -49.68 -17.30
CA ILE A 472 18.87 -49.46 -17.42
C ILE A 472 19.22 -48.05 -16.89
N LEU A 473 19.78 -47.85 -15.69
CA LEU A 473 20.62 -48.71 -14.83
C LEU A 473 20.06 -48.85 -13.39
N GLY A 474 20.41 -49.92 -12.68
CA GLY A 474 20.11 -50.12 -11.26
C GLY A 474 21.36 -50.40 -10.42
N ILE A 475 21.15 -50.82 -9.16
CA ILE A 475 22.14 -51.02 -8.07
C ILE A 475 22.47 -49.69 -7.33
N GLY A 476 22.41 -49.60 -6.01
CA GLY A 476 22.05 -50.60 -4.99
C GLY A 476 21.83 -49.96 -3.61
N ALA A 477 21.25 -50.70 -2.66
CA ALA A 477 20.80 -50.17 -1.36
C ALA A 477 21.85 -50.28 -0.25
N PHE A 478 21.83 -49.30 0.68
CA PHE A 478 21.83 -49.49 2.13
C PHE A 478 21.15 -48.28 2.80
#